data_AF-A0A2D5MKV6-F1
#
_entry.id   AF-A0A2D5MKV6-F1
#
_cell.length_a   1.000
_cell.length_b   1.000
_cell.length_c   1.000
_cell.angle_alpha   90.00
_cell.angle_beta   90.00
_cell.angle_gamma   90.00
#
_symmetry.space_group_name_H-M   'P 1'
#
loop_
_entity.id
_entity.type
_entity.pdbx_description
1 polymer ?
#
loop_
_entity_poly.entity_id
_entity_poly.type
_entity_poly.pdbx_seq_one_letter_code
_entity_poly.pdbx_strand_id
1 'polypeptide(L)'
;MPSARSIIPFGIPLIVIVGATALFYLNPSQYSFFPKCTFYIATGYSCPGCGSTRALFNLTHGNILEALRLNPGLIALLLLSLTDYIRYLITIKQTKIFHSLFGNLKLVFTIIGLMIVYGIIRNLPWIPFTNLVP
;
A
#
# COMPACT_ATOMS: atom_id res chain seq x y z
N MET A 1 1.00 -30.33 10.27
CA MET A 1 0.55 -29.02 9.74
C MET A 1 1.60 -27.99 10.07
N PRO A 2 2.23 -27.31 9.10
CA PRO A 2 3.21 -26.26 9.40
C PRO A 2 2.51 -25.17 10.22
N SER A 3 3.11 -24.81 11.36
CA SER A 3 2.56 -23.74 12.20
C SER A 3 2.56 -22.43 11.42
N ALA A 4 1.58 -21.55 11.63
CA ALA A 4 1.54 -20.24 10.96
C ALA A 4 2.85 -19.44 11.16
N ARG A 5 3.55 -19.67 12.28
CA ARG A 5 4.90 -19.15 12.57
C ARG A 5 5.96 -19.52 11.54
N SER A 6 5.83 -20.67 10.88
CA SER A 6 6.78 -21.17 9.89
C SER A 6 6.44 -20.72 8.47
N ILE A 7 5.16 -20.42 8.18
CA ILE A 7 4.70 -20.10 6.81
C ILE A 7 4.88 -18.61 6.50
N ILE A 8 4.49 -17.74 7.43
CA ILE A 8 4.53 -16.28 7.27
C ILE A 8 5.90 -15.73 6.81
N PRO A 9 7.05 -16.14 7.38
CA PRO A 9 8.35 -15.57 6.99
C PRO A 9 8.76 -15.89 5.55
N PHE A 10 8.21 -16.94 4.93
CA PHE A 10 8.52 -17.32 3.55
C PHE A 10 7.39 -16.97 2.57
N GLY A 11 6.15 -17.06 3.02
CA GLY A 11 4.96 -16.79 2.20
C GLY A 11 4.84 -15.32 1.82
N ILE A 12 5.06 -14.38 2.76
CA ILE A 12 4.96 -12.95 2.47
C ILE A 12 6.01 -12.51 1.43
N PRO A 13 7.32 -12.81 1.61
CA PRO A 13 8.32 -12.45 0.60
C PRO A 13 8.03 -13.07 -0.77
N LEU A 14 7.57 -14.33 -0.81
CA LEU A 14 7.24 -14.98 -2.07
C LEU A 14 6.12 -14.23 -2.82
N ILE A 15 5.03 -13.87 -2.14
CA ILE A 15 3.93 -13.10 -2.73
C ILE A 15 4.42 -11.73 -3.20
N VAL A 16 5.23 -11.04 -2.40
CA VAL A 16 5.79 -9.73 -2.76
C VAL A 16 6.68 -9.83 -3.98
N ILE A 17 7.56 -10.83 -4.06
CA ILE A 17 8.47 -11.03 -5.19
C ILE A 17 7.68 -11.36 -6.46
N VAL A 18 6.73 -12.28 -6.40
CA VAL A 18 5.89 -12.64 -7.55
C VAL A 18 5.10 -11.43 -8.04
N GLY A 19 4.45 -10.69 -7.12
CA GLY A 19 3.69 -9.49 -7.46
C GLY A 19 4.56 -8.36 -8.02
N ALA A 20 5.72 -8.12 -7.41
CA ALA A 20 6.68 -7.12 -7.88
C ALA A 20 7.24 -7.46 -9.26
N THR A 21 7.56 -8.74 -9.50
CA THR A 21 8.04 -9.20 -10.81
C THR A 21 6.96 -9.05 -11.87
N ALA A 22 5.72 -9.44 -11.57
CA ALA A 22 4.60 -9.26 -12.47
C ALA A 22 4.40 -7.78 -12.81
N LEU A 23 4.39 -6.88 -11.82
CA LEU A 23 4.28 -5.44 -12.04
C LEU A 23 5.48 -4.87 -12.78
N PHE A 24 6.70 -5.38 -12.56
CA PHE A 24 7.88 -4.92 -13.28
C PHE A 24 7.72 -5.09 -14.80
N TYR A 25 7.17 -6.22 -15.25
CA TYR A 25 6.98 -6.48 -16.69
C TYR A 25 5.62 -6.02 -17.23
N LEU A 26 4.58 -5.96 -16.40
CA LEU A 26 3.21 -5.64 -16.81
C LEU A 26 2.83 -4.22 -16.40
N ASN A 27 3.00 -3.26 -17.32
CA ASN A 27 2.65 -1.86 -17.08
C ASN A 27 1.12 -1.66 -16.93
N PRO A 28 0.63 -1.27 -15.75
CA PRO A 28 -0.80 -1.08 -15.49
C PRO A 28 -1.47 -0.01 -16.36
N SER A 29 -0.68 0.91 -16.92
CA SER A 29 -1.17 1.97 -17.80
C SER A 29 -1.37 1.50 -19.25
N GLN A 30 -0.74 0.39 -19.65
CA GLN A 30 -0.79 -0.10 -21.03
C GLN A 30 -1.83 -1.21 -21.23
N TYR A 31 -2.13 -2.00 -20.19
CA TYR A 31 -3.02 -3.14 -20.32
C TYR A 31 -4.40 -2.88 -19.69
N SER A 32 -5.46 -3.16 -20.45
CA SER A 32 -6.86 -2.97 -20.03
C SER A 32 -7.35 -3.98 -18.99
N PHE A 33 -6.65 -5.11 -18.80
CA PHE A 33 -7.03 -6.12 -17.82
C PHE A 33 -6.79 -5.68 -16.36
N PHE A 34 -5.96 -4.66 -16.13
CA PHE A 34 -5.78 -4.13 -14.79
C PHE A 34 -7.06 -3.42 -14.33
N PRO A 35 -7.59 -3.75 -13.14
CA PRO A 35 -8.83 -3.18 -12.67
C PRO A 35 -8.67 -1.67 -12.49
N LYS A 36 -9.52 -0.92 -13.18
CA LYS A 36 -9.69 0.51 -12.94
C LYS A 36 -10.45 0.71 -11.64
N CYS A 37 -10.25 1.85 -10.98
CA CYS A 37 -10.96 2.15 -9.73
C CYS A 37 -12.45 2.37 -10.00
N THR A 38 -13.30 1.44 -9.56
CA THR A 38 -14.76 1.54 -9.72
C THR A 38 -15.33 2.77 -9.02
N PHE A 39 -14.77 3.16 -7.87
CA PHE A 39 -15.20 4.37 -7.15
C PHE A 39 -14.98 5.64 -7.98
N TYR A 40 -13.81 5.75 -8.61
CA TYR A 40 -13.51 6.87 -9.50
C TYR A 40 -14.40 6.88 -10.74
N ILE A 41 -14.63 5.72 -11.36
CA ILE A 41 -15.54 5.60 -12.52
C ILE A 41 -16.97 6.00 -12.15
N ALA A 42 -17.44 5.60 -10.95
CA ALA A 42 -18.81 5.85 -10.53
C ALA A 42 -19.05 7.29 -10.06
N THR A 43 -18.06 7.93 -9.44
CA THR A 43 -18.25 9.22 -8.76
C THR A 43 -17.44 10.38 -9.33
N GLY A 44 -16.42 10.10 -10.14
CA GLY A 44 -15.41 11.08 -10.56
C GLY A 44 -14.41 11.46 -9.46
N TYR A 45 -14.64 11.04 -8.21
CA TYR A 45 -13.76 11.35 -7.09
C TYR A 45 -12.68 10.28 -6.88
N SER A 46 -11.49 10.72 -6.49
CA SER A 46 -10.37 9.83 -6.20
C SER A 46 -10.40 9.38 -4.73
N CYS A 47 -10.54 8.08 -4.48
CA CYS A 47 -10.46 7.51 -3.13
C CYS A 47 -8.99 7.44 -2.64
N PRO A 48 -8.69 7.25 -1.34
CA PRO A 48 -7.30 7.17 -0.86
C PRO A 48 -6.48 6.03 -1.49
N GLY A 49 -7.13 5.00 -2.07
CA GLY A 49 -6.47 3.92 -2.80
C GLY A 49 -6.25 4.17 -4.31
N CYS A 50 -6.79 5.26 -4.87
CA CYS A 50 -6.62 5.53 -6.29
C CYS A 50 -5.14 5.76 -6.65
N GLY A 51 -4.65 5.05 -7.67
CA GLY A 51 -3.27 5.14 -8.15
C GLY A 51 -2.32 4.07 -7.60
N SER A 52 -2.75 3.21 -6.67
CA SER A 52 -1.87 2.25 -5.99
C SER A 52 -1.12 1.30 -6.92
N THR A 53 -1.78 0.72 -7.93
CA THR A 53 -1.13 -0.21 -8.87
C THR A 53 -0.03 0.49 -9.69
N ARG A 54 -0.27 1.74 -10.11
CA ARG A 54 0.72 2.57 -10.82
C ARG A 54 1.86 3.02 -9.90
N ALA A 55 1.57 3.29 -8.63
CA ALA A 55 2.59 3.60 -7.64
C ALA A 55 3.50 2.39 -7.38
N LEU A 56 2.93 1.19 -7.24
CA LEU A 56 3.70 -0.06 -7.10
C LEU A 56 4.56 -0.32 -8.34
N PHE A 57 4.03 -0.11 -9.55
CA PHE A 57 4.81 -0.21 -10.80
C PHE A 57 6.03 0.74 -10.79
N ASN A 58 5.86 1.98 -10.34
CA ASN A 58 6.97 2.92 -10.25
C ASN A 58 7.97 2.52 -9.17
N LEU A 59 7.52 1.96 -8.05
CA LEU A 59 8.42 1.40 -7.02
C LEU A 59 9.29 0.28 -7.57
N THR A 60 8.74 -0.63 -8.39
CA THR A 60 9.54 -1.74 -8.97
C THR A 60 10.62 -1.24 -9.93
N HIS A 61 10.46 -0.04 -10.50
CA HIS A 61 11.44 0.62 -11.37
C HIS A 61 12.34 1.61 -10.63
N GLY A 62 12.22 1.74 -9.31
CA GLY A 62 13.02 2.68 -8.51
C GLY A 62 12.55 4.14 -8.56
N ASN A 63 11.42 4.43 -9.21
CA ASN A 63 10.83 5.78 -9.31
C ASN A 63 10.05 6.15 -8.04
N ILE A 64 10.75 6.30 -6.92
CA ILE A 64 10.14 6.53 -5.60
C ILE A 64 9.35 7.84 -5.57
N LEU A 65 9.89 8.90 -6.18
CA LEU A 65 9.23 10.22 -6.21
C LEU A 65 7.89 10.16 -6.95
N GLU A 66 7.85 9.44 -8.08
CA GLU A 66 6.61 9.26 -8.84
C GLU A 66 5.62 8.37 -8.09
N ALA A 67 6.09 7.33 -7.41
CA ALA A 67 5.24 6.51 -6.57
C ALA A 67 4.60 7.30 -5.42
N LEU A 68 5.37 8.19 -4.78
CA LEU A 68 4.88 9.12 -3.77
C LEU A 68 3.87 10.13 -4.33
N ARG A 69 4.11 10.64 -5.53
CA ARG A 69 3.17 11.55 -6.22
C ARG A 69 1.84 10.86 -6.52
N LEU A 70 1.90 9.60 -6.94
CA LEU A 70 0.71 8.80 -7.30
C LEU A 70 -0.11 8.37 -6.08
N ASN A 71 0.53 7.89 -5.02
CA ASN A 71 -0.16 7.51 -3.79
C ASN A 71 0.78 7.53 -2.55
N PRO A 72 0.91 8.66 -1.85
CA PRO A 72 1.72 8.74 -0.64
C PRO A 72 1.14 7.91 0.51
N GLY A 73 -0.18 7.73 0.55
CA GLY A 73 -0.86 6.89 1.55
C GLY A 73 -0.46 5.43 1.45
N LEU A 74 -0.33 4.90 0.23
CA LEU A 74 0.19 3.56 -0.01
C LEU A 74 1.62 3.41 0.53
N ILE A 75 2.50 4.39 0.27
CA ILE A 75 3.90 4.33 0.73
C ILE A 75 3.96 4.29 2.25
N ALA A 76 3.18 5.13 2.94
CA ALA A 76 3.10 5.11 4.39
C ALA A 76 2.62 3.76 4.95
N LEU A 77 1.59 3.17 4.33
CA LEU A 77 1.11 1.83 4.71
C LEU A 77 2.15 0.74 4.47
N LEU A 78 2.87 0.76 3.34
CA LEU A 78 3.94 -0.19 3.06
C LEU A 78 5.06 -0.11 4.10
N LEU A 79 5.47 1.10 4.52
CA LEU A 79 6.48 1.28 5.56
C LEU A 79 5.99 0.76 6.92
N LEU A 80 4.75 1.05 7.29
CA LEU A 80 4.15 0.52 8.52
C LEU A 80 4.08 -1.02 8.50
N SER A 81 3.60 -1.61 7.41
CA SER A 81 3.56 -3.07 7.25
C SER A 81 4.96 -3.70 7.27
N LEU A 82 5.96 -3.06 6.66
CA LEU A 82 7.34 -3.53 6.69
C LEU A 82 7.92 -3.50 8.11
N THR A 83 7.70 -2.43 8.86
CA THR A 83 8.15 -2.34 10.27
C THR A 83 7.48 -3.39 11.15
N ASP A 84 6.18 -3.63 10.98
CA ASP A 84 5.46 -4.68 11.70
C ASP A 84 5.99 -6.08 11.37
N TYR A 85 6.28 -6.33 10.08
CA TYR A 85 6.87 -7.58 9.61
C TYR A 85 8.27 -7.82 10.16
N ILE A 86 9.14 -6.80 10.19
CA ILE A 86 10.47 -6.90 10.80
C ILE A 86 10.36 -7.22 12.30
N ARG A 87 9.47 -6.52 13.02
CA ARG A 87 9.20 -6.80 14.44
C ARG A 87 8.70 -8.22 14.65
N TYR A 88 7.85 -8.72 13.76
CA TYR A 88 7.39 -10.11 13.77
C TYR A 88 8.56 -11.08 13.65
N LEU A 89 9.43 -10.90 12.65
CA LEU A 89 10.61 -11.76 12.44
C LEU A 89 11.56 -11.79 13.64
N ILE A 90 11.77 -10.65 14.30
CA ILE A 90 12.59 -10.56 15.51
C ILE A 90 11.90 -11.29 16.68
N THR A 91 10.59 -11.09 16.84
CA THR A 91 9.82 -11.64 17.96
C THR A 91 9.71 -13.16 17.91
N ILE A 92 9.52 -13.74 16.72
CA ILE A 92 9.47 -15.20 16.55
C ILE A 92 10.82 -15.85 16.86
N LYS A 93 11.95 -15.20 16.52
CA LYS A 93 13.30 -15.68 16.88
C LYS A 93 13.53 -15.66 18.39
N GLN A 94 12.94 -14.71 19.09
CA GLN A 94 13.02 -14.58 20.54
C GLN A 94 11.97 -15.44 21.29
N THR A 95 11.15 -16.23 20.58
CA THR A 95 10.03 -17.02 21.13
C THR A 95 8.98 -16.23 21.92
N LYS A 96 8.99 -14.89 21.82
CA LYS A 96 8.06 -14.00 22.52
C LYS A 96 6.70 -13.94 21.83
N ILE A 97 5.69 -13.44 22.56
CA ILE A 97 4.37 -13.15 21.99
C ILE A 97 4.47 -11.89 21.13
N PHE A 98 4.05 -11.99 19.87
CA PHE A 98 4.02 -10.87 18.94
C PHE A 98 2.72 -10.08 19.07
N HIS A 99 2.87 -8.76 19.18
CA HIS A 99 1.76 -7.81 19.16
C HIS A 99 1.93 -6.91 17.95
N SER A 100 1.02 -7.04 16.98
CA SER A 100 1.01 -6.22 15.77
C SER A 100 0.71 -4.76 16.09
N LEU A 101 1.34 -3.84 15.35
CA LEU A 101 0.99 -2.42 15.32
C LEU A 101 -0.50 -2.23 15.03
N PHE A 102 -1.06 -3.02 14.11
CA PHE A 102 -2.46 -2.96 13.72
C PHE A 102 -3.41 -3.54 14.77
N GLY A 103 -2.90 -4.16 15.85
CA GLY A 103 -3.69 -4.53 17.02
C GLY A 103 -4.06 -3.34 17.92
N ASN A 104 -3.39 -2.20 17.75
CA ASN A 104 -3.70 -0.99 18.50
C ASN A 104 -4.85 -0.23 17.82
N LEU A 105 -6.05 -0.30 18.42
CA LEU A 105 -7.24 0.38 17.90
C LEU A 105 -7.01 1.87 17.68
N LYS A 106 -6.26 2.56 18.56
CA LYS A 106 -5.97 3.99 18.38
C LYS A 106 -5.20 4.23 17.09
N LEU A 107 -4.18 3.43 16.79
CA LEU A 107 -3.41 3.52 15.54
C LEU A 107 -4.31 3.29 14.32
N VAL A 108 -5.15 2.25 14.36
CA VAL A 108 -6.07 1.92 13.25
C VAL A 108 -7.04 3.07 13.00
N PHE A 109 -7.69 3.60 14.03
CA PHE A 109 -8.58 4.76 13.90
C PHE A 109 -7.84 6.01 13.42
N THR A 110 -6.61 6.25 13.88
CA THR A 110 -5.77 7.33 13.37
C THR A 110 -5.47 7.17 11.87
N ILE A 111 -5.09 5.96 11.42
CA ILE A 111 -4.85 5.68 9.99
C ILE A 111 -6.11 5.91 9.18
N ILE A 112 -7.26 5.41 9.64
CA ILE A 112 -8.55 5.61 8.96
C ILE A 112 -8.88 7.11 8.86
N GLY A 113 -8.75 7.85 9.96
CA GLY A 113 -8.97 9.29 9.97
C GLY A 113 -8.05 10.02 8.99
N LEU A 114 -6.75 9.69 8.99
CA LEU A 114 -5.78 10.25 8.04
C LEU A 114 -6.12 9.90 6.59
N MET A 115 -6.56 8.68 6.30
CA MET A 115 -6.97 8.26 4.95
C MET A 115 -8.22 9.00 4.47
N ILE A 116 -9.18 9.28 5.36
CA ILE A 116 -10.36 10.09 5.05
C ILE A 116 -9.94 11.53 4.76
N VAL A 117 -9.14 12.14 5.64
CA VAL A 117 -8.61 13.50 5.45
C VAL A 117 -7.82 13.60 4.15
N TYR A 118 -6.93 12.64 3.87
CA TYR A 118 -6.20 12.56 2.62
C TYR A 118 -7.13 12.40 1.40
N GLY A 119 -8.16 11.56 1.52
CA GLY A 119 -9.20 11.39 0.50
C GLY A 119 -9.95 12.69 0.21
N ILE A 120 -10.26 13.50 1.21
CA ILE A 120 -10.89 14.82 1.01
C ILE A 120 -9.89 15.77 0.35
N ILE A 121 -8.66 15.85 0.87
CA ILE A 121 -7.62 16.76 0.39
C ILE A 121 -7.32 16.54 -1.09
N ARG A 122 -7.20 15.28 -1.54
CA ARG A 122 -6.87 14.97 -2.95
C ARG A 122 -7.97 15.30 -3.96
N ASN A 123 -9.17 15.66 -3.49
CA ASN A 123 -10.29 16.06 -4.35
C ASN A 123 -10.55 17.58 -4.28
N LEU A 124 -9.68 18.35 -3.61
CA LEU A 124 -9.80 19.81 -3.57
C LEU A 124 -9.48 20.43 -4.95
N PRO A 125 -10.27 21.40 -5.42
CA PRO A 125 -10.17 21.94 -6.79
C PRO A 125 -9.06 23.00 -6.98
N TRP A 126 -8.22 23.25 -5.97
CA TRP A 126 -7.15 24.25 -6.03
C TRP A 126 -5.76 23.62 -6.01
N ILE A 127 -4.79 24.30 -6.64
CA ILE A 127 -3.36 23.92 -6.64
C ILE A 127 -2.84 23.96 -5.20
N PRO A 128 -2.00 23.00 -4.73
CA PRO A 128 -1.37 21.91 -5.47
C PRO A 128 -2.20 20.61 -5.55
N PHE A 129 -3.41 20.58 -4.97
CA PHE A 129 -4.15 19.33 -4.75
C PHE A 129 -4.75 18.73 -6.00
N THR A 130 -4.96 19.54 -7.04
CA THR A 130 -5.31 19.08 -8.39
C THR A 130 -4.31 18.08 -8.97
N ASN A 131 -3.02 18.16 -8.58
CA ASN A 131 -1.97 17.25 -9.04
C ASN A 131 -1.97 15.87 -8.35
N LEU A 132 -2.81 15.66 -7.33
CA LEU A 132 -2.96 14.38 -6.63
C LEU A 132 -4.08 13.49 -7.21
N VAL A 133 -4.77 13.96 -8.24
CA VAL A 133 -5.74 13.16 -9.00
C VAL A 133 -4.98 12.31 -10.04
N PRO A 134 -5.27 11.00 -10.16
CA PRO A 134 -4.57 10.08 -11.05
C PRO A 134 -4.88 10.23 -12.54
#